data_AF-A0A6A6HQW4-F1
#
_entry.id   AF-A0A6A6HQW4-F1
#
_cell.length_a   1.000
_cell.length_b   1.000
_cell.length_c   1.000
_cell.angle_alpha   90.00
_cell.angle_beta   90.00
_cell.angle_gamma   90.00
#
_symmetry.space_group_name_H-M   'P 1'
#
loop_
_entity.id
_entity.type
_entity.pdbx_description
1 polymer ?
#
loop_
_entity_poly.entity_id
_entity_poly.type
_entity_poly.pdbx_seq_one_letter_code
_entity_poly.pdbx_strand_id
1 'polypeptide(L)'
;MKKKDYESAIKHYTAALDLIPLNPIYLSNRAAAYSGIGKHSEAKGDAEMAVAADPKYSKAWSRLGLAKFVLGDAKGAMEAYKAGMDAEGGGSEVMRKGYETAKKKYEEEGGDVGAPDADRGMPGGGAAGAGGMPDLSSLAGMLGGGGGGGGGMPDLAGLMNNPMMRQMAQNLMSNPDMLNNIMSNPRIAQMAEQFGRGGGAGGGGGGPNLSEMMNDPSIAEMARSFMGGGGAGRGAPGAPGGGSS
;
A
#
# COMPACT_ATOMS: atom_id res chain seq x y z
N MET A 1 22.22 -27.90 19.55
CA MET A 1 21.43 -26.66 19.69
C MET A 1 21.43 -26.22 21.15
N LYS A 2 21.74 -24.95 21.48
CA LYS A 2 21.61 -24.46 22.87
C LYS A 2 20.13 -24.58 23.27
N LYS A 3 19.84 -25.40 24.28
CA LYS A 3 18.51 -25.45 24.90
C LYS A 3 18.25 -24.06 25.49
N LYS A 4 17.20 -23.38 25.04
CA LYS A 4 16.87 -22.05 25.55
C LYS A 4 16.24 -22.25 26.94
N ASP A 5 16.97 -21.89 27.97
CA ASP A 5 16.48 -21.92 29.35
C ASP A 5 15.75 -20.61 29.67
N TYR A 6 14.48 -20.57 29.26
CA TYR A 6 13.64 -19.39 29.43
C TYR A 6 13.26 -19.12 30.88
N GLU A 7 13.10 -20.16 31.71
CA GLU A 7 12.76 -19.97 33.12
C GLU A 7 13.91 -19.35 33.90
N SER A 8 15.15 -19.80 33.68
CA SER A 8 16.32 -19.16 34.28
C SER A 8 16.48 -17.72 33.77
N ALA A 9 16.22 -17.46 32.49
CA ALA A 9 16.23 -16.09 31.96
C ALA A 9 15.21 -15.18 32.67
N ILE A 10 13.98 -15.66 32.89
CA ILE A 10 12.95 -14.92 33.63
C ILE A 10 13.40 -14.60 35.05
N LYS A 11 14.00 -15.56 35.76
CA LYS A 11 14.54 -15.36 37.11
C LYS A 11 15.63 -14.28 37.12
N HIS A 12 16.58 -14.36 36.21
CA HIS A 12 17.66 -13.37 36.12
C HIS A 12 17.17 -11.98 35.77
N TYR A 13 16.26 -11.84 34.79
CA TYR A 13 15.72 -10.52 34.45
C TYR A 13 14.81 -9.97 35.54
N THR A 14 14.12 -10.82 36.30
CA THR A 14 13.34 -10.37 37.46
C THR A 14 14.25 -9.79 38.53
N ALA A 15 15.30 -10.51 38.92
CA ALA A 15 16.30 -9.99 39.86
C ALA A 15 16.98 -8.70 39.35
N ALA A 16 17.25 -8.60 38.05
CA ALA A 16 17.80 -7.38 37.46
C ALA A 16 16.82 -6.20 37.52
N LEU A 17 15.52 -6.46 37.35
CA LEU A 17 14.47 -5.44 37.44
C LEU A 17 14.16 -5.02 38.88
N ASP A 18 14.43 -5.88 39.87
CA ASP A 18 14.38 -5.49 41.29
C ASP A 18 15.48 -4.47 41.63
N LEU A 19 16.63 -4.54 40.94
CA LEU A 19 17.75 -3.60 41.12
C LEU A 19 17.61 -2.35 40.25
N ILE A 20 17.14 -2.50 39.01
CA ILE A 20 16.97 -1.42 38.04
C ILE A 20 15.55 -1.48 37.48
N PRO A 21 14.57 -0.92 38.20
CA PRO A 21 13.18 -0.89 37.76
C PRO A 21 13.05 -0.20 36.40
N LEU A 22 12.08 -0.65 35.60
CA LEU A 22 11.72 -0.06 34.31
C LEU A 22 12.85 -0.02 33.26
N ASN A 23 13.93 -0.79 33.42
CA ASN A 23 14.94 -0.90 32.38
C ASN A 23 14.31 -1.55 31.11
N PRO A 24 14.23 -0.82 29.97
CA PRO A 24 13.51 -1.29 28.78
C PRO A 24 14.14 -2.52 28.14
N ILE A 25 15.47 -2.69 28.29
CA ILE A 25 16.19 -3.85 27.77
C ILE A 25 15.84 -5.09 28.58
N TYR A 26 15.85 -5.01 29.91
CA TYR A 26 15.51 -6.15 30.77
C TYR A 26 14.05 -6.54 30.66
N LEU A 27 13.14 -5.55 30.62
CA LEU A 27 11.72 -5.79 30.37
C LEU A 27 11.50 -6.47 29.01
N SER A 28 12.09 -5.97 27.94
CA SER A 28 11.96 -6.58 26.59
C SER A 28 12.54 -7.99 26.52
N ASN A 29 13.66 -8.25 27.19
CA ASN A 29 14.24 -9.59 27.23
C ASN A 29 13.43 -10.57 28.07
N ARG A 30 12.84 -10.11 29.18
CA ARG A 30 11.92 -10.92 29.99
C ARG A 30 10.61 -11.20 29.24
N ALA A 31 10.08 -10.22 28.50
CA ALA A 31 8.95 -10.42 27.59
C ALA A 31 9.24 -11.47 26.51
N ALA A 32 10.46 -11.47 25.96
CA ALA A 32 10.90 -12.49 25.00
C ALA A 32 10.95 -13.89 25.63
N ALA A 33 11.40 -13.99 26.88
CA ALA A 33 11.46 -15.26 27.61
C ALA A 33 10.06 -15.76 27.97
N TYR A 34 9.17 -14.89 28.43
CA TYR A 34 7.76 -15.22 28.66
C TYR A 34 7.06 -15.70 27.39
N SER A 35 7.28 -15.02 26.26
CA SER A 35 6.78 -15.47 24.96
C SER A 35 7.30 -16.85 24.57
N GLY A 36 8.56 -17.16 24.89
CA GLY A 36 9.19 -18.46 24.62
C GLY A 36 8.59 -19.64 25.39
N ILE A 37 7.84 -19.36 26.47
CA ILE A 37 7.14 -20.37 27.28
C ILE A 37 5.60 -20.24 27.21
N GLY A 38 5.08 -19.48 26.24
CA GLY A 38 3.63 -19.33 26.02
C GLY A 38 2.92 -18.35 26.97
N LYS A 39 3.66 -17.65 27.83
CA LYS A 39 3.13 -16.66 28.78
C LYS A 39 2.95 -15.29 28.11
N HIS A 40 2.04 -15.21 27.13
CA HIS A 40 1.90 -14.02 26.30
C HIS A 40 1.28 -12.82 27.01
N SER A 41 0.44 -13.05 28.04
CA SER A 41 -0.12 -11.99 28.88
C SER A 41 0.97 -11.27 29.67
N GLU A 42 1.87 -12.02 30.30
CA GLU A 42 3.03 -11.47 31.02
C GLU A 42 4.01 -10.80 30.06
N ALA A 43 4.23 -11.40 28.87
CA ALA A 43 5.05 -10.80 27.84
C ALA A 43 4.50 -9.45 27.34
N LYS A 44 3.19 -9.34 27.18
CA LYS A 44 2.51 -8.08 26.84
C LYS A 44 2.77 -7.03 27.92
N GLY A 45 2.55 -7.35 29.19
CA GLY A 45 2.76 -6.41 30.29
C GLY A 45 4.19 -5.88 30.37
N ASP A 46 5.18 -6.77 30.25
CA ASP A 46 6.59 -6.36 30.20
C ASP A 46 6.92 -5.50 28.98
N ALA A 47 6.39 -5.87 27.81
CA ALA A 47 6.62 -5.10 26.58
C ALA A 47 5.95 -3.72 26.62
N GLU A 48 4.76 -3.60 27.21
CA GLU A 48 4.06 -2.31 27.44
C GLU A 48 4.88 -1.40 28.38
N MET A 49 5.39 -1.95 29.48
CA MET A 49 6.29 -1.21 30.36
C MET A 49 7.58 -0.79 29.64
N ALA A 50 8.13 -1.66 28.79
CA ALA A 50 9.37 -1.36 28.06
C ALA A 50 9.19 -0.22 27.05
N VAL A 51 8.10 -0.22 26.27
CA VAL A 51 7.83 0.86 25.30
C VAL A 51 7.43 2.17 25.99
N ALA A 52 6.83 2.10 27.18
CA ALA A 52 6.57 3.29 27.99
C ALA A 52 7.86 3.89 28.56
N ALA A 53 8.82 3.04 28.95
CA ALA A 53 10.12 3.48 29.48
C ALA A 53 11.04 4.05 28.39
N ASP A 54 11.08 3.41 27.21
CA ASP A 54 11.82 3.92 26.05
C ASP A 54 11.05 3.65 24.73
N PRO A 55 10.29 4.65 24.25
CA PRO A 55 9.57 4.54 22.98
C PRO A 55 10.47 4.35 21.76
N LYS A 56 11.77 4.65 21.84
CA LYS A 56 12.72 4.46 20.73
C LYS A 56 13.28 3.04 20.69
N TYR A 57 13.04 2.23 21.72
CA TYR A 57 13.54 0.87 21.78
C TYR A 57 12.69 -0.09 20.93
N SER A 58 12.96 -0.11 19.63
CA SER A 58 12.21 -0.84 18.60
C SER A 58 12.01 -2.34 18.89
N LYS A 59 12.94 -2.98 19.60
CA LYS A 59 12.81 -4.39 20.01
C LYS A 59 11.62 -4.60 20.93
N ALA A 60 11.32 -3.67 21.85
CA ALA A 60 10.17 -3.77 22.74
C ALA A 60 8.84 -3.71 21.96
N TRP A 61 8.76 -2.85 20.95
CA TRP A 61 7.61 -2.79 20.05
C TRP A 61 7.38 -4.10 19.29
N SER A 62 8.44 -4.74 18.82
CA SER A 62 8.36 -6.07 18.20
C SER A 62 7.84 -7.15 19.16
N ARG A 63 8.22 -7.10 20.45
CA ARG A 63 7.69 -8.00 21.49
C ARG A 63 6.22 -7.72 21.78
N LEU A 64 5.85 -6.45 21.88
CA LEU A 64 4.46 -6.04 22.12
C LEU A 64 3.55 -6.49 20.99
N GLY A 65 3.95 -6.26 19.74
CA GLY A 65 3.19 -6.69 18.56
C GLY A 65 2.96 -8.20 18.55
N LEU A 66 4.00 -8.99 18.84
CA LEU A 66 3.88 -10.44 18.90
C LEU A 66 2.92 -10.89 20.02
N ALA A 67 3.09 -10.34 21.23
CA ALA A 67 2.27 -10.71 22.37
C ALA A 67 0.79 -10.38 22.13
N LYS A 68 0.48 -9.17 21.63
CA LYS A 68 -0.89 -8.76 21.28
C LYS A 68 -1.50 -9.65 20.20
N PHE A 69 -0.73 -9.97 19.15
CA PHE A 69 -1.23 -10.81 18.05
C PHE A 69 -1.63 -12.20 18.53
N VAL A 70 -0.79 -12.83 19.36
CA VAL A 70 -1.07 -14.16 19.93
C VAL A 70 -2.26 -14.13 20.89
N LEU A 71 -2.44 -13.03 21.62
CA LEU A 71 -3.60 -12.80 22.49
C LEU A 71 -4.88 -12.45 21.72
N GLY A 72 -4.85 -12.40 20.38
CA GLY A 72 -6.00 -12.11 19.54
C GLY A 72 -6.27 -10.62 19.30
N ASP A 73 -5.41 -9.73 19.80
CA ASP A 73 -5.50 -8.29 19.54
C ASP A 73 -4.75 -7.94 18.25
N ALA A 74 -5.35 -8.28 17.10
CA ALA A 74 -4.75 -8.08 15.78
C ALA A 74 -4.52 -6.59 15.47
N LYS A 75 -5.49 -5.74 15.80
CA LYS A 75 -5.37 -4.28 15.65
C LYS A 75 -4.23 -3.72 16.48
N GLY A 76 -4.20 -4.02 17.78
CA GLY A 76 -3.16 -3.53 18.67
C GLY A 76 -1.78 -4.07 18.31
N ALA A 77 -1.69 -5.27 17.72
CA ALA A 77 -0.45 -5.81 17.19
C ALA A 77 0.06 -5.02 15.98
N MET A 78 -0.82 -4.72 15.02
CA MET A 78 -0.51 -3.89 13.85
C MET A 78 0.01 -2.52 14.27
N GLU A 79 -0.69 -1.85 15.20
CA GLU A 79 -0.28 -0.56 15.75
C GLU A 79 1.09 -0.62 16.42
N ALA A 80 1.34 -1.66 17.24
CA ALA A 80 2.63 -1.84 17.91
C ALA A 80 3.78 -2.09 16.91
N TYR A 81 3.55 -2.90 15.88
CA TYR A 81 4.57 -3.11 14.84
C TYR A 81 4.85 -1.82 14.07
N LYS A 82 3.82 -1.07 13.69
CA LYS A 82 3.96 0.23 13.02
C LYS A 82 4.81 1.21 13.85
N ALA A 83 4.47 1.38 15.14
CA ALA A 83 5.24 2.22 16.05
C ALA A 83 6.71 1.78 16.17
N GLY A 84 6.98 0.47 16.18
CA GLY A 84 8.34 -0.06 16.17
C GLY A 84 9.11 0.23 14.88
N MET A 85 8.44 0.20 13.73
CA MET A 85 9.05 0.56 12.45
C MET A 85 9.39 2.05 12.38
N ASP A 86 8.50 2.90 12.88
CA ASP A 86 8.70 4.35 12.95
C ASP A 86 9.87 4.70 13.89
N ALA A 87 9.99 4.00 15.03
CA ALA A 87 11.07 4.19 16.00
C ALA A 87 12.48 3.85 15.45
N GLU A 88 12.60 2.86 14.56
CA GLU A 88 13.88 2.40 13.98
C GLU A 88 14.14 2.96 12.57
N GLY A 89 13.25 3.79 12.02
CA GLY A 89 13.41 4.38 10.69
C GLY A 89 13.22 3.39 9.54
N GLY A 90 12.21 2.51 9.64
CA GLY A 90 11.82 1.56 8.59
C GLY A 90 11.61 0.13 9.08
N GLY A 91 11.95 -0.15 10.34
CA GLY A 91 11.67 -1.41 11.03
C GLY A 91 12.53 -2.62 10.63
N SER A 92 12.55 -3.61 11.51
CA SER A 92 13.17 -4.90 11.19
C SER A 92 12.27 -5.76 10.30
N GLU A 93 12.85 -6.75 9.63
CA GLU A 93 12.10 -7.74 8.84
C GLU A 93 11.01 -8.45 9.65
N VAL A 94 11.28 -8.70 10.94
CA VAL A 94 10.32 -9.30 11.87
C VAL A 94 9.12 -8.39 12.09
N MET A 95 9.33 -7.07 12.15
CA MET A 95 8.25 -6.10 12.33
C MET A 95 7.41 -5.96 11.07
N ARG A 96 8.02 -5.92 9.88
CA ARG A 96 7.26 -5.85 8.62
C ARG A 96 6.39 -7.09 8.42
N LYS A 97 6.96 -8.29 8.59
CA LYS A 97 6.19 -9.55 8.52
C LYS A 97 5.11 -9.63 9.60
N GLY A 98 5.43 -9.20 10.82
CA GLY A 98 4.46 -9.14 11.91
C GLY A 98 3.30 -8.20 11.61
N TYR A 99 3.59 -7.02 11.05
CA TYR A 99 2.60 -6.03 10.64
C TYR A 99 1.67 -6.60 9.57
N GLU A 100 2.20 -7.16 8.48
CA GLU A 100 1.38 -7.73 7.39
C GLU A 100 0.49 -8.88 7.89
N THR A 101 1.04 -9.74 8.76
CA THR A 101 0.28 -10.86 9.36
C THR A 101 -0.84 -10.35 10.26
N ALA A 102 -0.56 -9.34 11.09
CA ALA A 102 -1.55 -8.72 11.98
C ALA A 102 -2.63 -7.98 11.18
N LYS A 103 -2.24 -7.25 10.13
CA LYS A 103 -3.14 -6.54 9.23
C LYS A 103 -4.12 -7.49 8.55
N LYS A 104 -3.62 -8.57 7.94
CA LYS A 104 -4.46 -9.58 7.30
C LYS A 104 -5.48 -10.17 8.27
N LYS A 105 -5.05 -10.52 9.49
CA LYS A 105 -5.94 -11.05 10.52
C LYS A 105 -7.03 -10.03 10.92
N TYR A 106 -6.65 -8.76 11.06
CA TYR A 106 -7.60 -7.70 11.40
C TYR A 106 -8.63 -7.47 10.28
N GLU A 107 -8.22 -7.55 9.01
CA GLU A 107 -9.13 -7.49 7.85
C GLU A 107 -10.10 -8.69 7.81
N GLU A 108 -9.59 -9.91 8.07
CA GLU A 108 -10.41 -11.13 8.17
C GLU A 108 -11.44 -11.05 9.30
N GLU A 109 -11.11 -10.35 10.40
CA GLU A 109 -12.01 -10.08 11.52
C GLU A 109 -13.04 -8.97 11.22
N GLY A 110 -13.07 -8.44 9.99
CA GLY A 110 -13.98 -7.38 9.56
C GLY A 110 -13.53 -5.97 9.97
N GLY A 111 -12.27 -5.82 10.36
CA GLY A 111 -11.66 -4.54 10.69
C GLY A 111 -11.40 -3.69 9.45
N ASP A 112 -11.86 -2.44 9.47
CA ASP A 112 -11.48 -1.44 8.47
C ASP A 112 -10.07 -0.93 8.79
N VAL A 113 -9.09 -1.38 8.00
CA VAL A 113 -7.79 -0.72 7.88
C VAL A 113 -7.95 0.30 6.78
N GLY A 114 -8.43 1.49 7.16
CA GLY A 114 -8.55 2.61 6.25
C GLY A 114 -7.31 2.75 5.37
N ALA A 115 -7.53 3.12 4.11
CA ALA A 115 -6.48 3.36 3.13
C ALA A 115 -5.32 4.15 3.77
N PRO A 116 -4.05 3.85 3.47
CA PRO A 116 -2.92 4.49 4.13
C PRO A 116 -3.11 6.00 4.07
N ASP A 117 -3.23 6.63 5.24
CA ASP A 117 -3.29 8.09 5.42
C ASP A 117 -2.08 8.72 4.70
N ALA A 118 -2.26 9.08 3.43
CA ALA A 118 -1.46 10.09 2.79
C ALA A 118 -1.96 11.42 3.35
N ASP A 119 -1.07 12.11 4.05
CA ASP A 119 -1.25 13.43 4.64
C ASP A 119 -1.90 13.48 6.04
N ARG A 120 -1.05 13.26 7.06
CA ARG A 120 -1.22 13.92 8.35
C ARG A 120 0.09 14.58 8.76
N GLY A 121 0.51 15.54 7.93
CA GLY A 121 1.56 16.49 8.26
C GLY A 121 0.97 17.79 8.81
N MET A 122 1.51 18.23 9.95
CA MET A 122 1.35 19.54 10.63
C MET A 122 0.22 19.63 11.69
N PRO A 123 0.57 20.18 12.87
CA PRO A 123 0.49 21.63 13.00
C PRO A 123 1.82 22.26 13.44
N GLY A 124 2.45 22.99 12.53
CA GLY A 124 3.48 23.98 12.85
C GLY A 124 2.79 25.30 13.22
N GLY A 125 3.02 25.76 14.45
CA GLY A 125 2.56 27.06 14.91
C GLY A 125 3.34 28.22 14.29
N GLY A 126 2.64 29.34 14.08
CA GLY A 126 3.23 30.66 13.91
C GLY A 126 3.04 31.29 12.53
N ALA A 127 2.01 32.12 12.38
CA ALA A 127 2.13 33.52 11.96
C ALA A 127 0.74 34.15 11.78
N ALA A 128 0.48 35.20 12.55
CA ALA A 128 -0.63 36.11 12.36
C ALA A 128 -0.45 36.89 11.04
N GLY A 129 -1.52 37.07 10.28
CA GLY A 129 -1.51 37.89 9.06
C GLY A 129 -2.85 37.90 8.34
N ALA A 130 -3.57 39.01 8.52
CA ALA A 130 -4.84 39.44 7.92
C ALA A 130 -5.24 38.89 6.53
N GLY A 131 -6.55 38.66 6.35
CA GLY A 131 -7.18 38.65 5.03
C GLY A 131 -8.40 37.73 4.95
N GLY A 132 -9.59 38.27 5.23
CA GLY A 132 -10.85 37.55 5.07
C GLY A 132 -11.07 37.08 3.61
N MET A 133 -11.65 35.89 3.47
CA MET A 133 -12.09 35.35 2.19
C MET A 133 -13.10 36.29 1.51
N PRO A 134 -12.98 36.52 0.19
CA PRO A 134 -14.07 37.12 -0.59
C PRO A 134 -15.20 36.10 -0.82
N ASP A 135 -16.43 36.57 -0.63
CA ASP A 135 -17.69 35.84 -0.82
C ASP A 135 -17.87 35.35 -2.26
N LEU A 136 -17.96 34.02 -2.43
CA LEU A 136 -18.16 33.31 -3.71
C LEU A 136 -19.52 33.61 -4.37
N SER A 137 -20.45 34.24 -3.66
CA SER A 137 -21.73 34.71 -4.21
C SER A 137 -21.53 35.84 -5.23
N SER A 138 -20.41 36.56 -5.17
CA SER A 138 -20.05 37.66 -6.08
C SER A 138 -19.39 37.17 -7.38
N LEU A 139 -18.79 35.97 -7.37
CA LEU A 139 -18.06 35.41 -8.51
C LEU A 139 -19.00 34.73 -9.53
N ALA A 140 -20.15 34.23 -9.05
CA ALA A 140 -21.19 33.64 -9.89
C ALA A 140 -21.88 34.65 -10.84
N GLY A 141 -21.86 35.95 -10.49
CA GLY A 141 -22.36 37.02 -11.36
C GLY A 141 -21.37 37.51 -12.42
N MET A 142 -20.08 37.19 -12.30
CA MET A 142 -19.03 37.65 -13.20
C MET A 142 -18.67 36.62 -14.28
N LEU A 143 -18.93 35.32 -14.04
CA LEU A 143 -18.67 34.24 -15.00
C LEU A 143 -19.96 33.75 -15.70
N GLY A 144 -20.93 34.64 -15.84
CA GLY A 144 -22.27 34.29 -16.33
C GLY A 144 -22.93 35.41 -17.11
N GLY A 145 -22.39 35.76 -18.28
CA GLY A 145 -23.17 36.44 -19.31
C GLY A 145 -22.41 37.46 -20.17
N GLY A 146 -22.17 37.10 -21.43
CA GLY A 146 -22.02 38.11 -22.49
C GLY A 146 -21.12 37.73 -23.67
N GLY A 147 -21.74 37.37 -24.80
CA GLY A 147 -21.24 37.77 -26.12
C GLY A 147 -20.40 36.74 -26.89
N GLY A 148 -20.95 36.26 -28.01
CA GLY A 148 -20.39 35.20 -28.84
C GLY A 148 -19.11 35.54 -29.63
N GLY A 149 -18.46 34.47 -30.09
CA GLY A 149 -17.37 34.57 -31.07
C GLY A 149 -16.54 33.28 -31.19
N GLY A 150 -16.96 32.39 -32.11
CA GLY A 150 -16.06 31.52 -32.90
C GLY A 150 -15.23 30.43 -32.20
N GLY A 151 -15.60 29.17 -32.42
CA GLY A 151 -14.65 28.04 -32.44
C GLY A 151 -14.52 27.24 -31.14
N GLY A 152 -15.59 26.58 -30.71
CA GLY A 152 -15.57 25.68 -29.55
C GLY A 152 -16.15 24.31 -29.89
N MET A 153 -15.26 23.37 -30.20
CA MET A 153 -15.39 21.92 -30.10
C MET A 153 -16.64 21.25 -30.73
N PRO A 154 -16.48 20.49 -31.84
CA PRO A 154 -17.49 19.52 -32.23
C PRO A 154 -17.62 18.46 -31.15
N ASP A 155 -18.84 18.37 -30.60
CA ASP A 155 -19.41 17.21 -29.91
C ASP A 155 -18.94 16.85 -28.48
N LEU A 156 -18.72 17.84 -27.61
CA LEU A 156 -18.61 17.58 -26.16
C LEU A 156 -19.93 17.03 -25.56
N ALA A 157 -21.08 17.34 -26.18
CA ALA A 157 -22.39 16.85 -25.78
C ALA A 157 -22.57 15.34 -26.04
N GLY A 158 -22.05 14.81 -27.16
CA GLY A 158 -22.00 13.37 -27.43
C GLY A 158 -20.93 12.65 -26.63
N LEU A 159 -19.80 13.30 -26.35
CA LEU A 159 -18.69 12.74 -25.58
C LEU A 159 -19.07 12.47 -24.10
N MET A 160 -19.85 13.38 -23.49
CA MET A 160 -20.27 13.28 -22.10
C MET A 160 -21.41 12.25 -21.87
N ASN A 161 -22.10 11.87 -22.94
CA ASN A 161 -23.16 10.86 -22.88
C ASN A 161 -22.63 9.42 -23.02
N ASN A 162 -21.33 9.24 -23.30
CA ASN A 162 -20.72 7.92 -23.41
C ASN A 162 -20.49 7.31 -22.00
N PRO A 163 -21.19 6.21 -21.62
CA PRO A 163 -21.10 5.63 -20.28
C PRO A 163 -19.69 5.15 -19.92
N MET A 164 -18.92 4.68 -20.91
CA MET A 164 -17.54 4.24 -20.70
C MET A 164 -16.61 5.42 -20.34
N MET A 165 -16.84 6.59 -20.95
CA MET A 165 -16.03 7.78 -20.64
C MET A 165 -16.41 8.39 -19.29
N ARG A 166 -17.69 8.32 -18.88
CA ARG A 166 -18.10 8.70 -17.53
C ARG A 166 -17.47 7.81 -16.47
N GLN A 167 -17.37 6.50 -16.73
CA GLN A 167 -16.69 5.57 -15.82
C GLN A 167 -15.18 5.83 -15.75
N MET A 168 -14.56 6.16 -16.88
CA MET A 168 -13.14 6.54 -16.92
C MET A 168 -12.88 7.86 -16.17
N ALA A 169 -13.73 8.87 -16.39
CA ALA A 169 -13.66 10.16 -15.70
C ALA A 169 -13.90 10.00 -14.19
N GLN A 170 -14.83 9.13 -13.79
CA GLN A 170 -15.05 8.79 -12.38
C GLN A 170 -13.84 8.09 -11.77
N ASN A 171 -13.24 7.13 -12.48
CA ASN A 171 -12.02 6.45 -12.04
C ASN A 171 -10.81 7.39 -11.93
N LEU A 172 -10.73 8.41 -12.80
CA LEU A 172 -9.71 9.46 -12.75
C LEU A 172 -9.94 10.44 -11.61
N MET A 173 -11.20 10.81 -11.36
CA MET A 173 -11.58 11.66 -10.23
C MET A 173 -11.39 10.96 -8.88
N SER A 174 -11.63 9.65 -8.81
CA SER A 174 -11.44 8.87 -7.59
C SER A 174 -10.00 8.44 -7.36
N ASN A 175 -9.13 8.48 -8.38
CA ASN A 175 -7.70 8.15 -8.27
C ASN A 175 -6.82 9.33 -8.75
N PRO A 176 -6.58 10.34 -7.89
CA PRO A 176 -5.66 11.44 -8.19
C PRO A 176 -4.21 10.97 -8.47
N ASP A 177 -3.80 9.81 -7.94
CA ASP A 177 -2.51 9.19 -8.25
C ASP A 177 -2.41 8.69 -9.70
N MET A 178 -3.54 8.31 -10.31
CA MET A 178 -3.58 7.94 -11.72
C MET A 178 -3.40 9.19 -12.60
N LEU A 179 -3.98 10.33 -12.23
CA LEU A 179 -3.77 11.61 -12.91
C LEU A 179 -2.29 12.03 -12.81
N ASN A 180 -1.69 11.90 -11.62
CA ASN A 180 -0.27 12.18 -11.40
C ASN A 180 0.63 11.24 -12.23
N ASN A 181 0.29 9.95 -12.33
CA ASN A 181 1.04 9.00 -13.17
C ASN A 181 0.83 9.25 -14.68
N ILE A 182 -0.31 9.77 -15.11
CA ILE A 182 -0.56 10.15 -16.50
C ILE A 182 0.22 11.43 -16.85
N MET A 183 0.21 12.42 -15.96
CA MET A 183 0.91 13.70 -16.16
C MET A 183 2.42 13.59 -15.99
N SER A 184 2.90 12.72 -15.10
CA SER A 184 4.34 12.50 -14.87
C SER A 184 4.96 11.48 -15.82
N ASN A 185 4.16 10.79 -16.65
CA ASN A 185 4.68 9.82 -17.60
C ASN A 185 5.13 10.51 -18.91
N PRO A 186 6.44 10.60 -19.17
CA PRO A 186 6.99 11.33 -20.32
C PRO A 186 6.58 10.73 -21.67
N ARG A 187 6.15 9.46 -21.71
CA ARG A 187 5.62 8.82 -22.92
C ARG A 187 4.23 9.34 -23.30
N ILE A 188 3.41 9.71 -22.31
CA ILE A 188 2.09 10.31 -22.54
C ILE A 188 2.25 11.77 -22.96
N ALA A 189 3.18 12.51 -22.37
CA ALA A 189 3.53 13.85 -22.82
C ALA A 189 3.98 13.86 -24.29
N GLN A 190 4.83 12.90 -24.70
CA GLN A 190 5.24 12.72 -26.09
C GLN A 190 4.08 12.34 -27.02
N MET A 191 3.16 11.47 -26.58
CA MET A 191 1.98 11.10 -27.35
C MET A 191 0.99 12.27 -27.48
N ALA A 192 0.80 13.06 -26.43
CA ALA A 192 -0.03 14.26 -26.43
C ALA A 192 0.60 15.39 -27.28
N GLU A 193 1.93 15.51 -27.28
CA GLU A 193 2.65 16.38 -28.22
C GLU A 193 2.55 15.85 -29.66
N GLN A 194 2.59 14.55 -29.89
CA GLN A 194 2.42 13.96 -31.22
C GLN A 194 0.99 14.12 -31.76
N PHE A 195 -0.02 14.05 -30.88
CA PHE A 195 -1.42 14.29 -31.22
C PHE A 195 -1.74 15.78 -31.33
N GLY A 196 -1.18 16.61 -30.45
CA GLY A 196 -1.35 18.06 -30.42
C GLY A 196 -0.59 18.79 -31.52
N ARG A 197 0.51 18.22 -32.01
CA ARG A 197 1.28 18.75 -33.15
C ARG A 197 0.79 18.21 -34.51
N GLY A 198 -0.22 17.32 -34.50
CA GLY A 198 -0.78 16.67 -35.69
C GLY A 198 -2.29 16.92 -35.93
N GLY A 199 -2.89 17.96 -35.34
CA GLY A 199 -4.35 18.16 -35.36
C GLY A 199 -4.84 19.57 -35.68
N GLY A 200 -3.98 20.43 -36.25
CA GLY A 200 -4.38 21.73 -36.78
C GLY A 200 -4.58 21.66 -38.30
N ALA A 201 -5.84 21.77 -38.73
CA ALA A 201 -6.32 21.95 -40.11
C ALA A 201 -6.63 20.67 -40.93
N GLY A 202 -7.93 20.35 -40.98
CA GLY A 202 -8.61 20.04 -42.24
C GLY A 202 -8.65 18.58 -42.69
N GLY A 203 -9.87 18.09 -42.94
CA GLY A 203 -10.12 16.93 -43.80
C GLY A 203 -10.44 15.65 -43.04
N GLY A 204 -11.58 15.03 -43.39
CA GLY A 204 -12.16 13.89 -42.69
C GLY A 204 -11.65 12.52 -43.14
N GLY A 205 -12.20 11.49 -42.47
CA GLY A 205 -12.29 10.13 -42.98
C GLY A 205 -11.33 9.12 -42.35
N GLY A 206 -11.89 8.13 -41.65
CA GLY A 206 -11.42 6.74 -41.64
C GLY A 206 -10.25 6.39 -40.71
N GLY A 207 -10.56 5.93 -39.50
CA GLY A 207 -9.65 5.03 -38.76
C GLY A 207 -9.52 3.68 -39.49
N PRO A 208 -8.43 2.92 -39.29
CA PRO A 208 -8.16 1.68 -40.02
C PRO A 208 -9.26 0.64 -39.82
N ASN A 209 -9.67 -0.03 -40.91
CA ASN A 209 -10.76 -0.98 -40.94
C ASN A 209 -10.42 -2.26 -40.14
N LEU A 210 -11.26 -2.58 -39.14
CA LEU A 210 -11.11 -3.76 -38.27
C LEU A 210 -11.10 -5.10 -39.05
N SER A 211 -11.73 -5.13 -40.24
CA SER A 211 -11.76 -6.29 -41.13
C SER A 211 -10.41 -6.60 -41.81
N GLU A 212 -9.53 -5.61 -41.94
CA GLU A 212 -8.18 -5.81 -42.52
C GLU A 212 -7.20 -6.29 -41.45
N MET A 213 -7.39 -5.84 -40.21
CA MET A 213 -6.55 -6.23 -39.06
C MET A 213 -6.74 -7.71 -38.66
N MET A 214 -7.93 -8.29 -38.89
CA MET A 214 -8.21 -9.71 -38.65
C MET A 214 -7.68 -10.66 -39.73
N ASN A 215 -7.35 -10.15 -40.91
CA ASN A 215 -6.81 -10.96 -42.00
C ASN A 215 -5.28 -10.94 -42.06
N ASP A 216 -4.62 -10.29 -41.09
CA ASP A 216 -3.17 -10.28 -40.98
C ASP A 216 -2.65 -11.61 -40.38
N PRO A 217 -1.82 -12.39 -41.10
CA PRO A 217 -1.31 -13.69 -40.66
C PRO A 217 -0.53 -13.60 -39.34
N SER A 218 0.13 -12.47 -39.07
CA SER A 218 0.94 -12.27 -37.86
C SER A 218 0.08 -12.14 -36.59
N ILE A 219 -1.15 -11.63 -36.73
CA ILE A 219 -2.10 -11.50 -35.63
C ILE A 219 -2.81 -12.83 -35.35
N ALA A 220 -3.07 -13.64 -36.38
CA ALA A 220 -3.62 -14.99 -36.22
C ALA A 220 -2.67 -15.94 -35.46
N GLU A 221 -1.36 -15.78 -35.67
CA GLU A 221 -0.33 -16.59 -35.02
C GLU A 221 -0.13 -16.18 -33.54
N MET A 222 -0.22 -14.88 -33.26
CA MET A 222 -0.22 -14.34 -31.89
C MET A 222 -1.43 -14.83 -31.09
N ALA A 223 -2.62 -14.86 -31.70
CA ALA A 223 -3.85 -15.37 -31.07
C ALA A 223 -3.78 -16.87 -30.76
N ARG A 224 -3.15 -17.68 -31.63
CA ARG A 224 -2.93 -19.12 -31.37
C ARG A 224 -1.96 -19.37 -30.22
N SER A 225 -0.89 -18.59 -30.11
CA SER A 225 0.04 -18.69 -28.98
C SER A 225 -0.62 -18.31 -27.65
N PHE A 226 -1.59 -17.40 -27.68
CA PHE A 226 -2.33 -16.98 -26.48
C PHE A 226 -3.45 -17.94 -26.08
N MET A 227 -4.11 -18.61 -27.03
CA MET A 227 -5.20 -19.58 -26.73
C MET A 227 -4.73 -21.04 -26.57
N GLY A 228 -3.51 -21.39 -27.00
CA GLY A 228 -3.00 -22.77 -26.95
C GLY A 228 -2.23 -23.18 -25.68
N GLY A 229 -2.12 -22.29 -24.69
CA GLY A 229 -1.22 -22.45 -23.53
C GLY A 229 -1.77 -23.23 -22.34
N GLY A 230 -2.62 -24.25 -22.54
CA GLY A 230 -3.23 -25.03 -21.47
C GLY A 230 -3.20 -26.54 -21.70
N GLY A 231 -2.15 -27.22 -21.20
CA GLY A 231 -2.25 -28.64 -20.84
C GLY A 231 -1.06 -29.55 -21.19
N ALA A 232 -0.56 -30.21 -20.14
CA ALA A 232 0.08 -31.54 -20.10
C ALA A 232 1.61 -31.66 -20.27
N GLY A 233 2.25 -32.18 -19.22
CA GLY A 233 3.19 -33.29 -19.41
C GLY A 233 4.63 -33.15 -18.93
N ARG A 234 4.91 -32.69 -17.69
CA ARG A 234 6.17 -33.02 -17.02
C ARG A 234 6.03 -34.36 -16.27
N GLY A 235 6.23 -35.45 -17.02
CA GLY A 235 6.46 -36.80 -16.48
C GLY A 235 7.90 -36.98 -16.02
N ALA A 236 8.07 -37.58 -14.85
CA ALA A 236 9.32 -37.81 -14.14
C ALA A 236 10.35 -38.66 -14.91
N PRO A 237 11.66 -38.48 -14.70
CA PRO A 237 12.64 -39.50 -15.00
C PRO A 237 12.78 -40.47 -13.81
N GLY A 238 12.47 -41.74 -14.09
CA GLY A 238 12.63 -42.88 -13.19
C GLY A 238 14.08 -43.29 -12.97
N ALA A 239 14.26 -44.08 -11.91
CA ALA A 239 15.51 -44.64 -11.40
C ALA A 239 16.25 -45.53 -12.41
N PRO A 240 17.59 -45.69 -12.30
CA PRO A 240 18.33 -46.73 -12.98
C PRO A 240 18.50 -47.96 -12.06
N GLY A 241 17.95 -49.09 -12.50
CA GLY A 241 18.23 -50.43 -11.96
C GLY A 241 18.74 -51.34 -13.08
N GLY A 242 20.01 -51.74 -12.95
CA GLY A 242 20.73 -52.95 -13.41
C GLY A 242 20.35 -53.72 -14.70
N GLY A 243 21.40 -54.16 -15.41
CA GLY A 243 21.40 -55.48 -16.04
C GLY A 243 22.08 -55.65 -17.40
N SER A 244 23.32 -56.17 -17.38
CA SER A 244 23.89 -57.21 -18.27
C SER A 244 23.78 -57.10 -19.79
N SER A 245 24.92 -56.98 -20.47
CA SER A 245 25.56 -58.07 -21.26
C SER A 245 26.98 -57.67 -21.63
#